data_AF-A0A821KDL0-F1
#
_entry.id   AF-A0A821KDL0-F1
#
_cell.length_a   1.000
_cell.length_b   1.000
_cell.length_c   1.000
_cell.angle_alpha   90.00
_cell.angle_beta   90.00
_cell.angle_gamma   90.00
#
_symmetry.space_group_name_H-M   'P 1'
#
loop_
_entity.id
_entity.type
_entity.pdbx_description
1 polymer ?
#
loop_
_entity_poly.entity_id
_entity_poly.type
_entity_poly.pdbx_seq_one_letter_code
_entity_poly.pdbx_strand_id
1 'polypeptide(L)'
;RWTGKGETLNGDFIWSGEENSHWRGVGLLLSTQAKKALIGYNPISSRIISARFDAAPFKISVIHVYAPTSSSSEEAIEAFYNHIDDALAKTDKKT
;
A
#
# COMPACT_ATOMS: atom_id res chain seq x y z
N ARG A 1 -5.24 -7.34 -12.44
CA ARG A 1 -5.10 -6.75 -11.08
C ARG A 1 -6.50 -6.31 -10.60
N TRP A 2 -6.72 -6.16 -9.30
CA TRP A 2 -8.02 -5.78 -8.72
C TRP A 2 -8.33 -4.30 -8.95
N THR A 3 -9.59 -3.98 -9.21
CA THR A 3 -10.06 -2.59 -9.31
C THR A 3 -10.43 -2.03 -7.94
N GLY A 4 -10.42 -0.70 -7.84
CA GLY A 4 -10.75 0.04 -6.63
C GLY A 4 -9.86 -0.36 -5.44
N LYS A 5 -10.39 -0.23 -4.23
CA LYS A 5 -9.69 -0.54 -2.98
C LYS A 5 -10.54 -1.42 -2.09
N GLY A 6 -9.91 -2.30 -1.33
CA GLY A 6 -10.65 -3.14 -0.39
C GLY A 6 -9.83 -4.28 0.19
N GLU A 7 -10.56 -5.18 0.81
CA GLU A 7 -10.07 -6.42 1.41
C GLU A 7 -11.01 -7.57 1.08
N THR A 8 -10.48 -8.79 1.09
CA THR A 8 -11.30 -9.99 0.96
C THR A 8 -12.17 -10.16 2.20
N LEU A 9 -13.27 -10.91 2.09
CA LEU A 9 -14.14 -11.23 3.23
C LEU A 9 -13.39 -11.87 4.41
N ASN A 10 -12.30 -12.59 4.11
CA ASN A 10 -11.46 -13.24 5.12
C ASN A 10 -10.36 -12.33 5.69
N GLY A 11 -10.18 -11.12 5.12
CA GLY A 11 -9.12 -10.17 5.46
C GLY A 11 -7.71 -10.67 5.19
N ASP A 12 -7.55 -11.72 4.39
CA ASP A 12 -6.25 -12.31 4.05
C ASP A 12 -5.57 -11.60 2.88
N PHE A 13 -6.30 -10.76 2.15
CA PHE A 13 -5.74 -9.96 1.07
C PHE A 13 -6.32 -8.55 1.09
N ILE A 14 -5.44 -7.55 1.06
CA ILE A 14 -5.75 -6.12 0.99
C ILE A 14 -5.15 -5.53 -0.28
N TRP A 15 -5.86 -4.64 -0.97
CA TRP A 15 -5.39 -4.06 -2.23
C TRP A 15 -5.75 -2.58 -2.44
N SER A 16 -4.98 -1.97 -3.32
CA SER A 16 -5.20 -0.64 -3.89
C SER A 16 -5.00 -0.72 -5.39
N GLY A 17 -6.06 -0.46 -6.16
CA GLY A 17 -6.15 -0.61 -7.61
C GLY A 17 -6.75 0.61 -8.29
N GLU A 18 -6.80 0.57 -9.62
CA GLU A 18 -7.47 1.61 -10.41
C GLU A 18 -8.98 1.35 -10.41
N GLU A 19 -9.83 2.38 -10.39
CA GLU A 19 -11.29 2.18 -10.33
C GLU A 19 -11.84 1.47 -11.58
N ASN A 20 -11.39 1.89 -12.77
CA ASN A 20 -12.03 1.53 -14.04
C ASN A 20 -11.19 0.60 -14.93
N SER A 21 -10.06 0.07 -14.45
CA SER A 21 -9.20 -0.78 -15.28
C SER A 21 -8.30 -1.73 -14.48
N HIS A 22 -8.03 -2.92 -15.04
CA HIS A 22 -7.31 -4.02 -14.38
C HIS A 22 -5.77 -3.99 -14.55
N TRP A 23 -5.23 -2.89 -15.10
CA TRP A 23 -3.82 -2.71 -15.46
C TRP A 23 -2.90 -2.31 -14.30
N ARG A 24 -3.42 -1.60 -13.30
CA ARG A 24 -2.71 -1.15 -12.10
C ARG A 24 -3.28 -1.80 -10.85
N GLY A 25 -2.49 -1.79 -9.80
CA GLY A 25 -2.85 -2.44 -8.54
C GLY A 25 -1.66 -3.01 -7.80
N VAL A 26 -1.64 -2.76 -6.50
CA VAL A 26 -0.75 -3.34 -5.51
C VAL A 26 -1.58 -3.98 -4.40
N GLY A 27 -1.01 -4.93 -3.69
CA GLY A 27 -1.70 -5.58 -2.58
C GLY A 27 -0.76 -6.41 -1.73
N LEU A 28 -1.26 -6.82 -0.57
CA LEU A 28 -0.54 -7.65 0.38
C LEU A 28 -1.40 -8.88 0.67
N LEU A 29 -0.83 -10.06 0.40
CA LEU A 29 -1.38 -11.32 0.89
C LEU A 29 -0.80 -11.57 2.28
N LEU A 30 -1.68 -11.71 3.25
CA LEU A 30 -1.36 -11.78 4.67
C LEU A 30 -1.45 -13.22 5.14
N SER A 31 -0.37 -13.70 5.77
CA SER A 31 -0.46 -14.92 6.57
C SER A 31 -1.42 -14.72 7.74
N THR A 32 -1.91 -15.81 8.34
CA THR A 32 -2.75 -15.74 9.54
C THR A 32 -2.11 -14.89 10.65
N GLN A 33 -0.79 -14.97 10.81
CA GLN A 33 -0.06 -14.16 11.80
C GLN A 33 -0.04 -12.67 11.41
N ALA A 34 0.30 -12.35 10.16
CA ALA A 34 0.33 -10.97 9.69
C ALA A 34 -1.05 -10.32 9.76
N LYS A 35 -2.11 -11.06 9.42
CA LYS A 35 -3.50 -10.60 9.54
C LYS A 35 -3.87 -10.26 10.98
N LYS A 36 -3.52 -11.13 11.94
CA LYS A 36 -3.77 -10.87 13.37
C LYS A 36 -2.99 -9.67 13.90
N ALA A 37 -1.81 -9.41 13.34
CA ALA A 37 -0.98 -8.27 13.70
C ALA A 37 -1.38 -6.98 12.96
N LEU A 38 -2.24 -7.03 11.95
CA LEU A 38 -2.60 -5.84 11.17
C LEU A 38 -3.39 -4.84 12.04
N ILE A 39 -2.81 -3.67 12.27
CA ILE A 39 -3.46 -2.55 12.96
C ILE A 39 -4.37 -1.80 11.99
N GLY A 40 -3.93 -1.66 10.74
CA GLY A 40 -4.68 -0.99 9.68
C GLY A 40 -3.87 -0.83 8.41
N TYR A 41 -4.53 -0.46 7.32
CA TYR A 41 -3.93 -0.20 6.02
C TYR A 41 -4.52 1.04 5.36
N ASN A 42 -3.77 1.61 4.42
CA ASN A 42 -4.18 2.77 3.65
C ASN A 42 -3.91 2.54 2.15
N PRO A 43 -4.96 2.37 1.33
CA PRO A 43 -4.87 2.37 -0.12
C PRO A 43 -4.66 3.82 -0.62
N ILE A 44 -3.44 4.17 -1.01
CA ILE A 44 -3.06 5.56 -1.32
C ILE A 44 -3.31 5.88 -2.79
N SER A 45 -2.89 4.99 -3.68
CA SER A 45 -3.12 5.10 -5.12
C SER A 45 -3.14 3.71 -5.76
N SER A 46 -3.48 3.61 -7.04
CA SER A 46 -3.41 2.33 -7.77
C SER A 46 -2.00 1.71 -7.85
N ARG A 47 -0.98 2.41 -7.34
CA ARG A 47 0.42 1.99 -7.27
C ARG A 47 0.99 1.91 -5.86
N ILE A 48 0.26 2.34 -4.83
CA ILE A 48 0.80 2.45 -3.46
C ILE A 48 -0.26 2.00 -2.45
N ILE A 49 0.14 1.09 -1.56
CA ILE A 49 -0.61 0.71 -0.36
C ILE A 49 0.36 0.68 0.83
N SER A 50 -0.08 1.18 1.99
CA SER A 50 0.66 1.03 3.24
C SER A 50 -0.13 0.21 4.25
N ALA A 51 0.58 -0.50 5.12
CA ALA A 51 0.00 -1.30 6.20
C ALA A 51 0.85 -1.19 7.47
N ARG A 52 0.21 -1.13 8.63
CA ARG A 52 0.85 -1.08 9.95
C ARG A 52 0.57 -2.36 10.70
N PHE A 53 1.61 -2.97 11.24
CA PHE A 53 1.56 -4.22 11.98
C PHE A 53 2.06 -4.04 13.41
N ASP A 54 1.34 -4.66 14.35
CA ASP A 54 1.73 -4.81 15.74
C ASP A 54 2.70 -5.99 15.90
N ALA A 55 3.92 -5.77 15.41
CA ALA A 55 5.00 -6.74 15.50
C ALA A 55 5.82 -6.54 16.79
N ALA A 56 6.53 -7.59 17.20
CA ALA A 56 7.49 -7.53 18.30
C ALA A 56 8.92 -7.56 17.73
N PRO A 57 9.87 -6.77 18.28
CA PRO A 57 9.74 -5.94 19.48
C PRO A 57 9.17 -4.53 19.25
N PHE A 58 8.87 -4.15 18.00
CA PHE A 58 8.30 -2.85 17.67
C PHE A 58 7.31 -2.96 16.50
N LYS A 59 6.37 -2.02 16.45
CA LYS A 59 5.42 -1.89 15.35
C LYS A 59 6.15 -1.65 14.02
N ILE A 60 5.72 -2.34 12.97
CA ILE A 60 6.32 -2.28 11.64
C ILE A 60 5.33 -1.64 10.68
N SER A 61 5.81 -0.70 9.87
CA SER A 61 5.05 -0.20 8.73
C SER A 61 5.65 -0.73 7.44
N VAL A 62 4.81 -1.20 6.54
CA VAL A 62 5.18 -1.64 5.20
C VAL A 62 4.51 -0.72 4.21
N ILE A 63 5.30 -0.16 3.28
CA ILE A 63 4.79 0.60 2.13
C ILE A 63 5.15 -0.22 0.89
N HIS A 64 4.15 -0.79 0.23
CA HIS A 64 4.34 -1.53 -1.02
C HIS A 64 4.04 -0.58 -2.18
N VAL A 65 5.03 -0.40 -3.05
CA VAL A 65 4.93 0.49 -4.21
C VAL A 65 5.18 -0.25 -5.53
N TYR A 66 4.50 0.19 -6.58
CA TYR A 66 4.81 -0.16 -7.96
C TYR A 66 5.26 1.08 -8.74
N ALA A 67 6.59 1.26 -8.83
CA ALA A 67 7.21 2.44 -9.40
C ALA A 67 6.79 2.69 -10.88
N PRO A 68 6.72 3.97 -11.29
CA PRO A 68 6.61 4.32 -12.70
C PRO A 68 7.84 3.85 -13.48
N THR A 69 7.68 3.59 -14.77
CA THR A 69 8.78 3.27 -15.70
C THR A 69 9.42 4.55 -16.21
N SER A 70 10.63 4.45 -16.78
CA SER A 70 11.32 5.59 -17.43
C SER A 70 10.56 6.24 -18.58
N SER A 71 9.55 5.56 -19.13
CA SER A 71 8.65 6.07 -20.17
C SER A 71 7.39 6.76 -19.62
N SER A 72 7.22 6.85 -18.31
CA SER A 72 6.10 7.57 -17.70
C SER A 72 6.29 9.08 -17.85
N SER A 73 5.20 9.85 -17.88
CA SER A 73 5.31 11.31 -17.93
C SER A 73 5.94 11.85 -16.64
N GLU A 74 6.58 13.02 -16.73
CA GLU A 74 7.24 13.65 -15.59
C GLU A 74 6.25 13.93 -14.46
N GLU A 75 5.03 14.37 -14.80
CA GLU A 75 3.95 14.64 -13.84
C GLU A 75 3.52 13.36 -13.12
N ALA A 76 3.49 12.22 -13.82
CA ALA A 76 3.15 10.94 -13.22
C ALA A 76 4.26 10.42 -12.28
N ILE A 77 5.52 10.74 -12.59
CA ILE A 77 6.68 10.43 -11.74
C ILE A 77 6.66 11.32 -10.49
N GLU A 78 6.48 12.62 -10.66
CA GLU A 78 6.41 13.59 -9.56
C GLU A 78 5.26 13.26 -8.60
N ALA A 79 4.05 13.04 -9.14
CA ALA A 79 2.90 12.65 -8.34
C ALA A 79 3.13 11.34 -7.58
N PHE A 80 3.87 10.38 -8.16
CA PHE A 80 4.22 9.14 -7.48
C PHE A 80 5.15 9.38 -6.29
N TYR A 81 6.20 10.19 -6.44
CA TYR A 81 7.11 10.51 -5.35
C TYR A 81 6.45 11.35 -4.25
N ASN A 82 5.61 12.32 -4.61
CA ASN A 82 4.82 13.09 -3.63
C ASN A 82 3.93 12.17 -2.76
N HIS A 83 3.28 11.16 -3.36
CA HIS A 83 2.51 10.18 -2.60
C HIS A 83 3.37 9.31 -1.67
N ILE A 84 4.63 9.02 -2.05
CA ILE A 84 5.56 8.29 -1.18
C ILE A 84 5.95 9.15 0.02
N ASP A 85 6.28 10.41 -0.21
CA ASP A 85 6.66 11.33 0.87
C ASP A 85 5.52 11.53 1.87
N ASP A 86 4.30 11.69 1.38
CA ASP A 86 3.09 11.74 2.20
C ASP A 86 2.88 10.44 3.01
N ALA A 87 3.13 9.28 2.40
CA ALA A 87 3.02 7.99 3.08
C ALA A 87 4.07 7.86 4.19
N LEU A 88 5.31 8.25 3.91
CA LEU A 88 6.41 8.25 4.88
C LEU A 88 6.16 9.22 6.03
N ALA A 89 5.63 10.41 5.77
CA ALA A 89 5.29 11.40 6.78
C ALA A 89 4.20 10.91 7.75
N LYS A 90 3.24 10.12 7.25
CA LYS A 90 2.17 9.50 8.06
C LYS A 90 2.62 8.24 8.80
N THR A 91 3.83 7.77 8.57
CA THR A 91 4.37 6.60 9.24
C THR A 91 5.03 7.01 10.55
N ASP A 92 4.61 6.42 11.68
CA ASP A 92 5.26 6.70 12.96
C ASP A 92 6.78 6.43 12.87
N LYS A 93 7.58 7.46 13.13
CA LYS A 93 9.02 7.33 13.29
C LYS A 93 9.27 6.65 14.64
N LYS A 94 10.26 5.74 14.72
CA LYS A 94 10.71 5.17 16.01
C LYS A 94 10.93 6.34 16.99
N THR A 95 10.14 6.37 18.06
CA THR A 95 10.41 7.18 19.24
C THR A 95 11.35 6.42 20.15
#